data_AF-A0A2R6R0Y9-F1
#
_entry.id   AF-A0A2R6R0Y9-F1
#
_cell.length_a   1.000
_cell.length_b   1.000
_cell.length_c   1.000
_cell.angle_alpha   90.00
_cell.angle_beta   90.00
_cell.angle_gamma   90.00
#
_symmetry.space_group_name_H-M   'P 1'
#
loop_
_entity.id
_entity.type
_entity.pdbx_description
1 polymer ?
#
loop_
_entity_poly.entity_id
_entity_poly.type
_entity_poly.pdbx_seq_one_letter_code
_entity_poly.pdbx_strand_id
1 'polypeptide(L)'
;MEISGSGSADVPLSVTSDVLMTIRSNLQDLLLTATEDNSGIPATFPADWASGTGKRRWLSATELQTFLTEKIVMLPITPVFPKQKSSSLSSDFDSSANVRVYRVRFYLQGLKATSDCPSMPKMKSIIAHSGREVIVSRRGVSNLFDHSPLNTLHSYELDGNGRVVNVVDNGDLVEFVPGSAFGAPGPFTMWAVDSSSAEWEMLDTSEVVGAYLEFFGTNYAFFK
;
A
#
# COMPACT_ATOMS: atom_id res chain seq x y z
N MET A 1 29.23 7.63 70.56
CA MET A 1 28.81 8.51 69.45
C MET A 1 29.80 8.27 68.33
N GLU A 2 29.49 7.34 67.42
CA GLU A 2 30.18 7.24 66.14
C GLU A 2 29.11 6.93 65.09
N ILE A 3 29.15 7.72 64.03
CA ILE A 3 28.10 7.89 63.03
C ILE A 3 28.38 6.93 61.89
N SER A 4 27.31 6.24 61.49
CA SER A 4 27.14 5.44 60.29
C SER A 4 27.76 6.04 59.03
N GLY A 5 28.68 5.31 58.40
CA GLY A 5 29.03 5.52 56.99
C GLY A 5 27.97 4.86 56.09
N SER A 6 27.05 5.64 55.55
CA SER A 6 26.18 5.19 54.46
C SER A 6 26.94 5.30 53.14
N GLY A 7 27.29 4.17 52.54
CA GLY A 7 27.72 4.12 51.15
C GLY A 7 26.56 4.54 50.24
N SER A 8 26.70 5.71 49.61
CA SER A 8 25.88 6.08 48.45
C SER A 8 26.23 5.13 47.33
N ALA A 9 25.30 4.25 46.95
CA ALA A 9 25.44 3.47 45.73
C ALA A 9 25.32 4.43 44.55
N ASP A 10 26.41 4.63 43.80
CA ASP A 10 26.38 5.25 42.48
C ASP A 10 25.46 4.41 41.59
N VAL A 11 24.23 4.87 41.39
CA VAL A 11 23.32 4.29 40.40
C VAL A 11 23.88 4.69 39.03
N PRO A 12 24.35 3.75 38.19
CA PRO A 12 24.75 4.09 36.85
C PRO A 12 23.49 4.55 36.11
N LEU A 13 23.48 5.78 35.61
CA LEU A 13 22.54 6.24 34.60
C LEU A 13 22.86 5.52 33.27
N SER A 14 22.68 4.20 33.23
CA SER A 14 22.76 3.45 32.00
C SER A 14 21.44 3.66 31.25
N VAL A 15 21.45 4.58 30.28
CA VAL A 15 20.37 4.65 29.30
C VAL A 15 20.38 3.32 28.56
N THR A 16 19.33 2.51 28.74
CA THR A 16 19.24 1.21 28.09
C THR A 16 19.01 1.40 26.59
N SER A 17 19.41 0.42 25.79
CA SER A 17 19.16 0.43 24.34
C SER A 17 17.67 0.64 24.02
N ASP A 18 16.78 0.08 24.85
CA ASP A 18 15.33 0.23 24.70
C ASP A 18 14.89 1.70 24.86
N VAL A 19 15.43 2.41 25.85
CA VAL A 19 15.14 3.83 26.06
C VAL A 19 15.65 4.67 24.88
N LEU A 20 16.83 4.37 24.33
CA LEU A 20 17.34 5.06 23.14
C LEU A 20 16.49 4.78 21.90
N MET A 21 15.99 3.55 21.73
CA MET A 21 15.09 3.19 20.63
C MET A 21 13.74 3.89 20.75
N THR A 22 13.17 3.99 21.95
CA THR A 22 11.93 4.75 22.19
C THR A 22 12.13 6.24 21.92
N ILE A 23 13.23 6.84 22.40
CA ILE A 23 13.54 8.26 22.14
C ILE A 23 13.72 8.50 20.64
N ARG A 24 14.43 7.62 19.94
CA ARG A 24 14.61 7.69 18.49
C ARG A 24 13.27 7.63 17.76
N SER A 25 12.41 6.68 18.10
CA SER A 25 11.07 6.55 17.50
C SER A 25 10.27 7.84 17.72
N ASN A 26 10.19 8.32 18.96
CA ASN A 26 9.45 9.54 19.30
C ASN A 26 9.99 10.78 18.58
N LEU A 27 11.32 10.90 18.42
CA LEU A 27 11.92 12.01 17.68
C LEU A 27 11.66 11.89 16.18
N GLN A 28 11.68 10.68 15.61
CA GLN A 28 11.32 10.46 14.22
C GLN A 28 9.86 10.81 13.97
N ASP A 29 8.96 10.42 14.88
CA ASP A 29 7.53 10.72 14.80
C ASP A 29 7.26 12.23 14.94
N LEU A 30 7.90 12.90 15.90
CA LEU A 30 7.81 14.35 16.07
C LEU A 30 8.37 15.10 14.85
N LEU A 31 9.47 14.62 14.27
CA LEU A 31 10.05 15.20 13.07
C LEU A 31 9.13 14.97 11.86
N LEU A 32 8.50 13.80 11.74
CA LEU A 32 7.54 13.49 10.69
C LEU A 32 6.32 14.40 10.81
N THR A 33 5.74 14.48 12.01
CA THR A 33 4.58 15.31 12.34
C THR A 33 4.86 16.78 12.07
N ALA A 34 5.98 17.31 12.58
CA ALA A 34 6.38 18.70 12.34
C ALA A 34 6.70 18.98 10.86
N THR A 35 7.15 17.97 10.11
CA THR A 35 7.35 18.07 8.66
C THR A 35 6.01 18.08 7.93
N GLU A 36 5.05 17.28 8.36
CA GLU A 36 3.69 17.19 7.80
C GLU A 36 2.87 18.46 8.11
N ASP A 37 2.91 18.95 9.35
CA ASP A 37 2.27 20.20 9.78
C ASP A 37 2.78 21.43 9.02
N ASN A 38 4.09 21.49 8.76
CA ASN A 38 4.69 22.55 7.94
C ASN A 38 4.50 22.32 6.42
N SER A 39 3.91 21.20 6.01
CA SER A 39 3.77 20.81 4.60
C SER A 39 2.38 21.06 4.01
N GLY A 40 1.38 21.45 4.80
CA GLY A 40 0.00 21.65 4.33
C GLY A 40 -0.84 20.37 4.38
N ILE A 41 -2.06 20.41 3.83
CA ILE A 41 -2.99 19.28 3.87
C ILE A 41 -2.65 18.30 2.72
N PRO A 42 -2.50 16.99 2.97
CA PRO A 42 -2.27 16.02 1.91
C PRO A 42 -3.49 15.93 0.98
N ALA A 43 -3.24 15.74 -0.32
CA ALA A 43 -4.29 15.51 -1.29
C ALA A 43 -4.73 14.04 -1.24
N THR A 44 -6.03 13.78 -1.41
CA THR A 44 -6.57 12.43 -1.59
C THR A 44 -6.45 11.99 -3.04
N PHE A 45 -6.22 10.69 -3.25
CA PHE A 45 -6.34 10.03 -4.54
C PHE A 45 -7.13 8.73 -4.38
N PRO A 46 -8.22 8.53 -5.14
CA PRO A 46 -8.94 9.57 -5.86
C PRO A 46 -9.45 10.69 -4.93
N ALA A 47 -9.84 11.82 -5.53
CA ALA A 47 -10.52 12.90 -4.80
C ALA A 47 -11.86 12.43 -4.20
N ASP A 48 -12.58 11.58 -4.93
CA ASP A 48 -13.79 10.89 -4.49
C ASP A 48 -13.54 9.40 -4.31
N TRP A 49 -13.59 8.93 -3.07
CA TRP A 49 -13.34 7.53 -2.71
C TRP A 49 -14.43 6.54 -3.15
N ALA A 50 -15.64 7.01 -3.44
CA ALA A 50 -16.76 6.15 -3.81
C ALA A 50 -16.76 5.83 -5.30
N SER A 51 -16.54 6.84 -6.15
CA SER A 51 -16.62 6.70 -7.62
C SER A 51 -15.36 7.09 -8.39
N GLY A 52 -14.32 7.57 -7.71
CA GLY A 52 -13.09 7.99 -8.36
C GLY A 52 -12.15 6.83 -8.69
N THR A 53 -11.28 7.08 -9.65
CA THR A 53 -10.23 6.16 -10.08
C THR A 53 -8.96 6.38 -9.25
N GLY A 54 -8.50 5.32 -8.58
CA GLY A 54 -7.24 5.34 -7.84
C GLY A 54 -6.01 5.42 -8.75
N LYS A 55 -4.85 5.57 -8.13
CA LYS A 55 -3.55 5.47 -8.84
C LYS A 55 -3.26 4.01 -9.15
N ARG A 56 -2.75 3.71 -10.35
CA ARG A 56 -2.59 2.31 -10.78
C ARG A 56 -1.13 1.89 -10.90
N ARG A 57 -0.89 0.61 -10.60
CA ARG A 57 0.31 -0.14 -11.04
C ARG A 57 -0.13 -1.25 -12.00
N TRP A 58 0.12 -1.04 -13.28
CA TRP A 58 -0.19 -2.01 -14.34
C TRP A 58 0.84 -3.10 -14.39
N LEU A 59 0.42 -4.37 -14.45
CA LEU A 59 1.32 -5.49 -14.70
C LEU A 59 1.98 -5.35 -16.07
N SER A 60 3.27 -5.67 -16.15
CA SER A 60 3.97 -5.92 -17.40
C SER A 60 3.45 -7.19 -18.06
N ALA A 61 3.74 -7.38 -19.35
CA ALA A 61 3.33 -8.58 -20.08
C ALA A 61 3.82 -9.88 -19.40
N THR A 62 5.04 -9.88 -18.85
CA THR A 62 5.60 -11.03 -18.14
C THR A 62 4.92 -11.27 -16.80
N GLU A 63 4.67 -10.20 -16.02
CA GLU A 63 3.92 -10.29 -14.76
C GLU A 63 2.48 -10.81 -15.00
N LEU A 64 1.82 -10.31 -16.05
CA LEU A 64 0.48 -10.77 -16.44
C LEU A 64 0.48 -12.24 -16.84
N GLN A 65 1.42 -12.67 -17.69
CA GLN A 65 1.53 -14.08 -18.09
C GLN A 65 1.79 -15.00 -16.89
N THR A 66 2.64 -14.57 -15.96
CA THR A 66 2.90 -15.28 -14.70
C THR A 66 1.62 -15.40 -13.90
N PHE A 67 0.93 -14.28 -13.68
CA PHE A 67 -0.34 -14.26 -12.96
C PHE A 67 -1.41 -15.15 -13.60
N LEU A 68 -1.58 -15.11 -14.93
CA LEU A 68 -2.58 -15.93 -15.62
C LEU A 68 -2.26 -17.43 -15.52
N THR A 69 -1.00 -17.81 -15.35
CA THR A 69 -0.56 -19.20 -15.21
C THR A 69 -0.63 -19.68 -13.76
N GLU A 70 -0.04 -18.92 -12.84
CA GLU A 70 0.15 -19.33 -11.44
C GLU A 70 -0.97 -18.85 -10.51
N LYS A 71 -1.78 -17.88 -10.97
CA LYS A 71 -2.80 -17.15 -10.19
C LYS A 71 -2.22 -16.33 -9.04
N ILE A 72 -0.89 -16.21 -9.01
CA ILE A 72 -0.11 -15.47 -8.03
C ILE A 72 0.88 -14.59 -8.77
N VAL A 73 1.14 -13.38 -8.27
CA VAL A 73 2.21 -12.52 -8.80
C VAL A 73 2.80 -11.64 -7.71
N MET A 74 4.12 -11.45 -7.78
CA MET A 74 4.88 -10.55 -6.93
C MET A 74 5.19 -9.26 -7.71
N LEU A 75 4.87 -8.11 -7.14
CA LEU A 75 4.90 -6.81 -7.78
C LEU A 75 5.78 -5.84 -6.98
N PRO A 76 7.06 -5.67 -7.36
CA PRO A 76 7.86 -4.61 -6.78
C PRO A 76 7.38 -3.26 -7.32
N ILE A 77 7.10 -2.33 -6.41
CA ILE A 77 6.81 -0.94 -6.75
C ILE A 77 7.97 -0.07 -6.27
N THR A 78 8.70 0.47 -7.22
CA THR A 78 9.87 1.30 -6.95
C THR A 78 9.47 2.68 -6.43
N PRO A 79 10.21 3.25 -5.47
CA PRO A 79 9.98 4.62 -5.02
C PRO A 79 10.15 5.63 -6.16
N VAL A 80 9.35 6.69 -6.12
CA VAL A 80 9.45 7.83 -7.05
C VAL A 80 10.15 9.01 -6.38
N PHE A 81 10.96 9.74 -7.14
CA PHE A 81 11.74 10.87 -6.65
C PHE A 81 11.40 12.17 -7.42
N PRO A 82 11.72 13.37 -6.88
CA PRO A 82 11.50 14.63 -7.57
C PRO A 82 12.16 14.63 -8.96
N LYS A 83 11.47 15.22 -9.96
CA LYS A 83 11.95 15.37 -11.34
C LYS A 83 12.21 14.06 -12.08
N GLN A 84 11.88 12.90 -11.50
CA GLN A 84 11.81 11.65 -12.22
C GLN A 84 10.53 11.68 -13.07
N LYS A 85 10.68 11.87 -14.39
CA LYS A 85 9.65 11.44 -15.33
C LYS A 85 9.90 9.95 -15.54
N SER A 86 9.06 9.09 -14.98
CA SER A 86 9.18 7.68 -15.30
C SER A 86 8.95 7.51 -16.80
N SER A 87 9.96 6.99 -17.52
CA SER A 87 9.77 6.56 -18.91
C SER A 87 8.96 5.26 -19.00
N SER A 88 8.74 4.58 -17.87
CA SER A 88 7.92 3.39 -17.78
C SER A 88 6.54 3.73 -17.26
N LEU A 89 5.54 3.41 -18.08
CA LEU A 89 4.09 3.49 -17.84
C LEU A 89 3.59 2.71 -16.61
N SER A 90 4.47 2.22 -15.74
CA SER A 90 4.08 1.19 -14.78
C SER A 90 3.32 1.75 -13.58
N SER A 91 3.48 3.02 -13.18
CA SER A 91 2.95 3.52 -11.91
C SER A 91 2.52 4.99 -11.95
N ASP A 92 1.28 5.27 -11.55
CA ASP A 92 0.70 6.63 -11.51
C ASP A 92 1.17 7.48 -10.31
N PHE A 93 2.19 7.04 -9.58
CA PHE A 93 2.73 7.76 -8.42
C PHE A 93 3.68 8.92 -8.78
N ASP A 94 3.93 9.18 -10.06
CA ASP A 94 4.75 10.32 -10.50
C ASP A 94 4.34 11.62 -9.79
N SER A 95 5.35 12.41 -9.41
CA SER A 95 5.19 13.66 -8.65
C SER A 95 4.55 13.54 -7.25
N SER A 96 4.33 12.33 -6.75
CA SER A 96 3.69 12.09 -5.45
C SER A 96 4.75 11.79 -4.37
N ALA A 97 4.80 12.64 -3.35
CA ALA A 97 5.64 12.49 -2.17
C ALA A 97 4.81 11.98 -0.99
N ASN A 98 5.44 11.30 -0.04
CA ASN A 98 4.85 10.78 1.19
C ASN A 98 3.46 10.17 0.93
N VAL A 99 3.46 9.19 0.02
CA VAL A 99 2.26 8.49 -0.40
C VAL A 99 1.84 7.52 0.69
N ARG A 100 0.55 7.53 1.01
CA ARG A 100 -0.09 6.72 2.05
C ARG A 100 -1.29 6.01 1.43
N VAL A 101 -1.39 4.70 1.62
CA VAL A 101 -2.36 3.81 0.97
C VAL A 101 -3.27 3.21 2.02
N TYR A 102 -4.56 3.42 1.86
CA TYR A 102 -5.59 2.95 2.78
C TYR A 102 -6.43 1.82 2.17
N ARG A 103 -6.53 1.78 0.84
CA ARG A 103 -7.22 0.71 0.11
C ARG A 103 -6.44 0.35 -1.15
N VAL A 104 -6.43 -0.93 -1.46
CA VAL A 104 -5.86 -1.48 -2.69
C VAL A 104 -6.80 -2.51 -3.29
N ARG A 105 -7.05 -2.39 -4.59
CA ARG A 105 -7.90 -3.32 -5.36
C ARG A 105 -7.09 -3.94 -6.48
N PHE A 106 -7.49 -5.12 -6.94
CA PHE A 106 -6.87 -5.79 -8.08
C PHE A 106 -7.92 -6.07 -9.15
N TYR A 107 -7.64 -5.71 -10.40
CA TYR A 107 -8.56 -5.90 -11.51
C TYR A 107 -7.88 -6.53 -12.71
N LEU A 108 -8.64 -7.36 -13.43
CA LEU A 108 -8.28 -7.96 -14.72
C LEU A 108 -9.11 -7.31 -15.83
N GLN A 109 -8.44 -6.69 -16.79
CA GLN A 109 -9.09 -6.04 -17.92
C GLN A 109 -9.41 -7.08 -19.00
N GLY A 110 -10.70 -7.26 -19.30
CA GLY A 110 -11.19 -8.24 -20.28
C GLY A 110 -11.61 -9.57 -19.68
N LEU A 111 -11.60 -9.70 -18.34
CA LEU A 111 -12.13 -10.87 -17.65
C LEU A 111 -13.66 -10.95 -17.82
N LYS A 112 -14.17 -12.14 -18.13
CA LYS A 112 -15.61 -12.40 -18.28
C LYS A 112 -16.03 -13.63 -17.49
N ALA A 113 -17.34 -13.77 -17.29
CA ALA A 113 -17.90 -15.07 -16.92
C ALA A 113 -17.85 -16.02 -18.12
N THR A 114 -17.69 -17.32 -17.88
CA THR A 114 -17.88 -18.33 -18.93
C THR A 114 -19.34 -18.35 -19.39
N SER A 115 -19.58 -18.73 -20.66
CA SER A 115 -20.93 -18.71 -21.27
C SER A 115 -21.96 -19.57 -20.54
N ASP A 116 -21.50 -20.60 -19.83
CA ASP A 116 -22.33 -21.60 -19.17
C ASP A 116 -22.53 -21.27 -17.67
N CYS A 117 -22.11 -20.09 -17.22
CA CYS A 117 -22.18 -19.73 -15.80
C CYS A 117 -23.64 -19.38 -15.38
N PRO A 118 -24.26 -20.15 -14.47
CA PRO A 118 -25.63 -19.92 -14.03
C PRO A 118 -25.75 -18.79 -12.99
N SER A 119 -24.63 -18.28 -12.48
CA SER A 119 -24.52 -17.25 -11.45
C SER A 119 -23.50 -16.17 -11.86
N MET A 120 -23.39 -15.08 -11.09
CA MET A 120 -22.34 -14.07 -11.29
C MET A 120 -21.04 -14.57 -10.64
N PRO A 121 -20.03 -15.02 -11.40
CA PRO A 121 -18.84 -15.61 -10.82
C PRO A 121 -17.97 -14.55 -10.14
N LYS A 122 -17.23 -14.99 -9.13
CA LYS A 122 -16.42 -14.13 -8.27
C LYS A 122 -14.94 -14.23 -8.59
N MET A 123 -14.36 -13.09 -8.95
CA MET A 123 -12.93 -12.89 -8.89
C MET A 123 -12.53 -12.54 -7.46
N LYS A 124 -11.50 -13.20 -6.93
CA LYS A 124 -11.03 -13.00 -5.55
C LYS A 124 -9.51 -12.88 -5.52
N SER A 125 -9.02 -11.91 -4.74
CA SER A 125 -7.59 -11.64 -4.59
C SER A 125 -7.25 -11.30 -3.15
N ILE A 126 -6.35 -12.07 -2.54
CA ILE A 126 -5.64 -11.68 -1.34
C ILE A 126 -4.47 -10.81 -1.78
N ILE A 127 -4.40 -9.60 -1.25
CA ILE A 127 -3.36 -8.62 -1.59
C ILE A 127 -2.52 -8.38 -0.34
N ALA A 128 -1.21 -8.65 -0.44
CA ALA A 128 -0.28 -8.53 0.67
C ALA A 128 0.76 -7.43 0.42
N HIS A 129 0.96 -6.56 1.42
CA HIS A 129 2.06 -5.60 1.53
C HIS A 129 3.16 -6.22 2.39
N SER A 130 4.42 -6.15 1.95
CA SER A 130 5.51 -6.90 2.60
C SER A 130 5.99 -6.38 3.96
N GLY A 131 5.52 -5.21 4.41
CA GLY A 131 5.90 -4.61 5.69
C GLY A 131 7.12 -3.69 5.63
N ARG A 132 8.07 -3.98 4.74
CA ARG A 132 9.27 -3.15 4.53
C ARG A 132 9.09 -2.21 3.35
N GLU A 133 9.11 -0.91 3.59
CA GLU A 133 8.75 0.09 2.57
C GLU A 133 9.64 1.32 2.59
N VAL A 134 9.60 2.08 1.50
CA VAL A 134 10.28 3.37 1.40
C VAL A 134 9.26 4.49 1.27
N ILE A 135 9.41 5.52 2.09
CA ILE A 135 8.61 6.74 1.99
C ILE A 135 9.53 7.88 1.57
N VAL A 136 9.19 8.51 0.44
CA VAL A 136 9.96 9.62 -0.11
C VAL A 136 9.32 10.93 0.34
N SER A 137 10.05 11.72 1.12
CA SER A 137 9.60 13.04 1.58
C SER A 137 9.39 14.02 0.42
N ARG A 138 8.73 15.16 0.69
CA ARG A 138 8.53 16.24 -0.30
C ARG A 138 9.82 16.84 -0.86
N ARG A 139 10.94 16.68 -0.15
CA ARG A 139 12.28 17.11 -0.61
C ARG A 139 13.02 16.03 -1.41
N GLY A 140 12.41 14.85 -1.60
CA GLY A 140 13.06 13.72 -2.28
C GLY A 140 13.97 12.88 -1.39
N VAL A 141 13.99 13.11 -0.08
CA VAL A 141 14.72 12.27 0.86
C VAL A 141 13.94 10.98 1.10
N SER A 142 14.56 9.82 0.83
CA SER A 142 14.00 8.50 1.10
C SER A 142 14.20 8.11 2.56
N ASN A 143 13.19 7.49 3.13
CA ASN A 143 13.23 6.93 4.48
C ASN A 143 12.70 5.49 4.41
N LEU A 144 13.44 4.56 5.01
CA LEU A 144 13.03 3.17 5.11
C LEU A 144 12.18 2.99 6.37
N PHE A 145 11.03 2.33 6.21
CA PHE A 145 10.14 1.95 7.30
C PHE A 145 9.95 0.44 7.28
N ASP A 146 9.75 -0.12 8.47
CA ASP A 146 9.53 -1.55 8.66
C ASP A 146 8.36 -1.74 9.63
N HIS A 147 7.41 -2.56 9.23
CA HIS A 147 6.25 -2.95 10.01
C HIS A 147 5.85 -4.38 9.67
N SER A 148 4.93 -4.96 10.44
CA SER A 148 4.40 -6.29 10.09
C SER A 148 3.71 -6.26 8.72
N PRO A 149 3.83 -7.32 7.89
CA PRO A 149 3.10 -7.41 6.64
C PRO A 149 1.60 -7.19 6.83
N LEU A 150 0.97 -6.52 5.86
CA LEU A 150 -0.45 -6.22 5.88
C LEU A 150 -1.14 -6.99 4.77
N ASN A 151 -2.30 -7.56 5.06
CA ASN A 151 -3.10 -8.30 4.09
C ASN A 151 -4.48 -7.68 3.98
N THR A 152 -5.02 -7.65 2.78
CA THR A 152 -6.40 -7.27 2.53
C THR A 152 -7.03 -8.18 1.49
N LEU A 153 -8.35 -8.22 1.47
CA LEU A 153 -9.12 -8.98 0.52
C LEU A 153 -9.85 -8.04 -0.43
N HIS A 154 -9.69 -8.28 -1.72
CA HIS A 154 -10.50 -7.64 -2.75
C HIS A 154 -11.20 -8.71 -3.57
N SER A 155 -12.50 -8.56 -3.77
CA SER A 155 -13.29 -9.49 -4.57
C SER A 155 -14.46 -8.79 -5.24
N TYR A 156 -14.82 -9.25 -6.42
CA TYR A 156 -15.87 -8.66 -7.23
C TYR A 156 -16.57 -9.71 -8.09
N GLU A 157 -17.85 -9.46 -8.34
CA GLU A 157 -18.72 -10.31 -9.16
C GLU A 157 -18.86 -9.70 -10.56
N LEU A 158 -18.89 -10.56 -11.56
CA LEU A 158 -19.01 -10.19 -12.96
C LEU A 158 -20.36 -10.62 -13.55
N ASP A 159 -20.90 -9.82 -14.46
CA ASP A 159 -21.95 -10.29 -15.37
C ASP A 159 -21.36 -11.05 -16.58
N GLY A 160 -22.25 -11.62 -17.41
CA GLY A 160 -21.86 -12.33 -18.63
C GLY A 160 -21.14 -11.47 -19.68
N ASN A 161 -21.17 -10.14 -19.55
CA ASN A 161 -20.43 -9.22 -20.42
C ASN A 161 -19.07 -8.81 -19.83
N GLY A 162 -18.69 -9.35 -18.68
CA GLY A 162 -17.45 -8.98 -17.97
C GLY A 162 -17.53 -7.63 -17.27
N ARG A 163 -18.73 -7.11 -17.00
CA ARG A 163 -18.88 -5.90 -16.18
C ARG A 163 -18.89 -6.27 -14.71
N VAL A 164 -18.15 -5.50 -13.92
CA VAL A 164 -18.23 -5.58 -12.45
C VAL A 164 -19.60 -5.07 -12.02
N VAL A 165 -20.39 -5.95 -11.44
CA VAL A 165 -21.75 -5.63 -10.95
C VAL A 165 -21.79 -5.42 -9.45
N ASN A 166 -20.84 -6.01 -8.73
CA ASN A 166 -20.75 -5.91 -7.29
C ASN A 166 -19.29 -6.04 -6.83
N VAL A 167 -18.90 -5.20 -5.87
CA VAL A 167 -17.62 -5.35 -5.15
C VAL A 167 -17.97 -5.89 -3.77
N VAL A 168 -17.56 -7.13 -3.51
CA VAL A 168 -17.94 -7.85 -2.28
C VAL A 168 -16.95 -7.54 -1.17
N ASP A 169 -15.65 -7.65 -1.46
CA ASP A 169 -14.58 -7.23 -0.56
C ASP A 169 -13.83 -6.07 -1.22
N ASN A 170 -13.64 -4.98 -0.48
CA ASN A 170 -13.26 -3.71 -1.07
C ASN A 170 -11.76 -3.42 -1.09
N GLY A 171 -10.95 -4.28 -0.48
CA GLY A 171 -9.51 -4.11 -0.41
C GLY A 171 -9.05 -3.05 0.58
N ASP A 172 -9.85 -2.74 1.60
CA ASP A 172 -9.48 -1.81 2.66
C ASP A 172 -8.33 -2.41 3.48
N LEU A 173 -7.19 -1.70 3.53
CA LEU A 173 -5.94 -2.15 4.14
C LEU A 173 -5.80 -1.63 5.57
N VAL A 174 -6.17 -0.36 5.77
CA VAL A 174 -6.23 0.32 7.06
C VAL A 174 -7.40 1.32 7.04
N GLU A 175 -8.02 1.56 8.19
CA GLU A 175 -9.12 2.50 8.31
C GLU A 175 -8.64 3.94 8.07
N PHE A 176 -9.31 4.68 7.19
CA PHE A 176 -9.05 6.10 7.02
C PHE A 176 -9.69 6.89 8.16
N VAL A 177 -8.87 7.37 9.08
CA VAL A 177 -9.32 8.22 10.19
C VAL A 177 -8.82 9.65 9.98
N PRO A 178 -9.70 10.63 9.68
CA PRO A 178 -9.31 12.02 9.52
C PRO A 178 -8.56 12.54 10.76
N GLY A 179 -7.35 13.05 10.58
CA GLY A 179 -6.54 13.61 11.67
C GLY A 179 -5.80 12.58 12.54
N SER A 180 -5.79 11.30 12.18
CA SER A 180 -4.98 10.28 12.86
C SER A 180 -3.50 10.40 12.54
N ALA A 181 -2.65 10.23 13.56
CA ALA A 181 -1.19 10.16 13.46
C ALA A 181 -0.67 8.75 13.08
N PHE A 182 -1.54 7.73 13.02
CA PHE A 182 -1.14 6.40 12.56
C PHE A 182 -0.99 6.41 11.04
N GLY A 183 0.25 6.30 10.57
CA GLY A 183 0.57 6.36 9.15
C GLY A 183 0.13 5.11 8.42
N ALA A 184 -0.83 5.24 7.50
CA ALA A 184 -1.07 4.23 6.47
C ALA A 184 0.25 3.88 5.73
N PRO A 185 0.42 2.64 5.26
CA PRO A 185 1.64 2.24 4.56
C PRO A 185 1.79 3.00 3.24
N GLY A 186 3.01 3.14 2.76
CA GLY A 186 3.31 3.53 1.39
C GLY A 186 3.15 2.40 0.37
N PRO A 187 3.05 2.73 -0.93
CA PRO A 187 2.98 1.74 -1.99
C PRO A 187 4.35 1.16 -2.36
N PHE A 188 5.45 1.81 -1.97
CA PHE A 188 6.79 1.51 -2.48
C PHE A 188 7.46 0.39 -1.71
N THR A 189 6.99 -0.82 -1.99
CA THR A 189 7.40 -2.07 -1.38
C THR A 189 7.21 -3.22 -2.38
N MET A 190 7.38 -4.45 -1.92
CA MET A 190 6.87 -5.64 -2.60
C MET A 190 5.41 -5.85 -2.24
N TRP A 191 4.58 -6.02 -3.26
CA TRP A 191 3.19 -6.48 -3.12
C TRP A 191 3.04 -7.89 -3.66
N ALA A 192 2.19 -8.71 -3.04
CA ALA A 192 1.77 -9.99 -3.60
C ALA A 192 0.28 -9.95 -3.89
N VAL A 193 -0.12 -10.53 -5.02
CA VAL A 193 -1.53 -10.79 -5.34
C VAL A 193 -1.67 -12.30 -5.48
N ASP A 194 -2.50 -12.90 -4.64
CA ASP A 194 -2.88 -14.31 -4.70
C ASP A 194 -4.38 -14.41 -5.00
N SER A 195 -4.68 -14.95 -6.17
CA SER A 195 -6.04 -15.18 -6.64
C SER A 195 -6.35 -16.67 -6.80
N SER A 196 -5.59 -17.57 -6.18
CA SER A 196 -5.84 -19.03 -6.27
C SER A 196 -7.22 -19.42 -5.73
N SER A 197 -7.84 -18.57 -4.91
CA SER A 197 -9.19 -18.77 -4.35
C SER A 197 -10.34 -18.16 -5.18
N ALA A 198 -10.06 -17.61 -6.36
CA ALA A 198 -11.09 -17.15 -7.29
C ALA A 198 -11.81 -18.33 -7.97
N GLU A 199 -13.02 -18.08 -8.49
CA GLU A 199 -13.84 -19.07 -9.17
C GLU A 199 -13.37 -19.30 -10.62
N TRP A 200 -12.09 -19.67 -10.82
CA TRP A 200 -11.45 -19.73 -12.13
C TRP A 200 -12.14 -20.64 -13.15
N GLU A 201 -12.83 -21.68 -12.72
CA GLU A 201 -13.61 -22.57 -13.61
C GLU A 201 -14.79 -21.85 -14.27
N MET A 202 -15.26 -20.75 -13.67
CA MET A 202 -16.36 -19.92 -14.15
C MET A 202 -15.90 -18.59 -14.77
N LEU A 203 -14.58 -18.36 -14.82
CA LEU A 203 -13.98 -17.13 -15.33
C LEU A 203 -13.24 -17.40 -16.65
N ASP A 204 -13.62 -16.66 -17.69
CA ASP A 204 -12.94 -16.69 -18.98
C ASP A 204 -11.84 -15.62 -19.02
N THR A 205 -10.60 -16.08 -19.16
CA THR A 205 -9.41 -15.22 -19.25
C THR A 205 -8.91 -15.01 -20.68
N SER A 206 -9.58 -15.57 -21.69
CA SER A 206 -9.11 -15.55 -23.09
C SER A 206 -8.98 -14.14 -23.67
N GLU A 207 -9.79 -13.20 -23.20
CA GLU A 207 -9.78 -11.79 -23.58
C GLU A 207 -9.05 -10.89 -22.56
N VAL A 208 -8.36 -11.45 -21.57
CA VAL A 208 -7.62 -10.64 -20.60
C VAL A 208 -6.39 -10.02 -21.27
N VAL A 209 -6.39 -8.69 -21.38
CA VAL A 209 -5.32 -7.91 -22.02
C VAL A 209 -4.45 -7.15 -21.03
N GLY A 210 -4.85 -7.10 -19.76
CA GLY A 210 -4.15 -6.33 -18.74
C GLY A 210 -4.62 -6.68 -17.33
N ALA A 211 -3.79 -6.34 -16.35
CA ALA A 211 -4.15 -6.36 -14.94
C ALA A 211 -3.47 -5.20 -14.22
N TYR A 212 -4.04 -4.75 -13.11
CA TYR A 212 -3.45 -3.70 -12.30
C TYR A 212 -3.87 -3.77 -10.84
N LEU A 213 -2.98 -3.29 -9.98
CA LEU A 213 -3.35 -2.81 -8.64
C LEU A 213 -3.84 -1.36 -8.73
N GLU A 214 -4.94 -1.06 -8.07
CA GLU A 214 -5.51 0.29 -7.94
C GLU A 214 -5.45 0.73 -6.49
N PHE A 215 -4.76 1.84 -6.24
CA PHE A 215 -4.46 2.35 -4.92
C PHE A 215 -5.29 3.60 -4.61
N PHE A 216 -5.78 3.63 -3.38
CA PHE A 216 -6.55 4.73 -2.81
C PHE A 216 -5.84 5.21 -1.55
N GLY A 217 -5.68 6.52 -1.41
CA GLY A 217 -5.15 7.11 -0.21
C GLY A 217 -4.78 8.57 -0.35
N THR A 218 -3.63 8.97 0.18
CA THR A 218 -3.21 10.38 0.26
C THR A 218 -1.77 10.59 -0.12
N ASN A 219 -1.45 11.73 -0.71
CA ASN A 219 -0.08 12.12 -1.01
C ASN A 219 0.12 13.63 -0.88
N TYR A 220 1.38 14.01 -0.80
CA TYR A 220 1.83 15.38 -1.02
C TYR A 220 2.40 15.54 -2.43
N ALA A 221 2.50 16.77 -2.91
CA ALA A 221 3.36 17.09 -4.04
C ALA A 221 4.81 17.29 -3.56
N PHE A 222 5.79 16.91 -4.38
CA PHE A 222 7.18 17.35 -4.17
C PHE A 222 7.27 18.88 -4.13
N PHE A 223 8.25 19.41 -3.39
CA PHE A 223 8.59 20.82 -3.50
C PHE A 223 9.14 21.12 -4.88
N LYS A 224 8.83 22.32 -5.39
CA LYS A 224 9.38 22.83 -6.65
C LYS A 224 10.84 23.23 -6.50
#